data_AF-A0A916SYZ4-F1
#
_entry.id   AF-A0A916SYZ4-F1
#
_cell.length_a   1.000
_cell.length_b   1.000
_cell.length_c   1.000
_cell.angle_alpha   90.00
_cell.angle_beta   90.00
_cell.angle_gamma   90.00
#
_symmetry.space_group_name_H-M   'P 1'
#
loop_
_entity.id
_entity.type
_entity.pdbx_description
1 polymer ?
#
loop_
_entity_poly.entity_id
_entity_poly.type
_entity_poly.pdbx_seq_one_letter_code
_entity_poly.pdbx_strand_id
1 'polypeptide(L)'
;MHADPSPSGRPTDLPTGRVLVLDERFVASLEDAQLRQYLSVLTRAASGAHEDVDELTKVLSEEFDRLEMPMPPVQVKMIAEQLFGVQDARLDIVTTGGDVLAQQDGVSGVPERPGSAGDPEHPDRPFIS
;
A
#
# COMPACT_ATOMS: atom_id res chain seq x y z
N MET A 1 11.30 46.67 13.70
CA MET A 1 12.09 45.70 12.91
C MET A 1 11.25 44.45 12.82
N HIS A 2 10.77 44.13 11.62
CA HIS A 2 9.75 43.11 11.37
C HIS A 2 10.33 41.69 11.45
N ALA A 3 9.46 40.79 11.88
CA ALA A 3 9.68 39.39 12.21
C ALA A 3 10.21 38.53 11.04
N ASP A 4 10.99 37.54 11.45
CA ASP A 4 11.36 36.34 10.71
C ASP A 4 10.11 35.56 10.26
N PRO A 5 10.02 35.15 8.99
CA PRO A 5 9.15 34.04 8.64
C PRO A 5 9.94 33.03 7.80
N SER A 6 10.76 32.21 8.46
CA SER A 6 10.93 30.84 8.00
C SER A 6 9.98 29.92 8.76
N PRO A 7 9.03 29.31 8.04
CA PRO A 7 8.98 27.86 8.12
C PRO A 7 9.37 27.33 6.76
N SER A 8 10.58 26.79 6.68
CA SER A 8 10.91 25.74 5.73
C SER A 8 10.00 24.55 6.01
N GLY A 9 8.76 24.62 5.55
CA GLY A 9 7.94 23.45 5.32
C GLY A 9 8.61 22.69 4.18
N ARG A 10 9.49 21.75 4.52
CA ARG A 10 9.87 20.70 3.58
C ARG A 10 8.56 20.13 3.02
N PRO A 11 8.41 19.94 1.69
CA PRO A 11 7.31 19.12 1.22
C PRO A 11 7.42 17.81 1.99
N THR A 12 6.40 17.48 2.76
CA THR A 12 6.27 16.16 3.35
C THR A 12 6.29 15.24 2.15
N ASP A 13 7.41 14.56 1.95
CA ASP A 13 7.55 13.45 1.03
C ASP A 13 6.71 12.32 1.62
N LEU A 14 5.38 12.50 1.56
CA LEU A 14 4.44 11.44 1.83
C LEU A 14 4.75 10.40 0.75
N PRO A 15 5.01 9.13 1.12
CA PRO A 15 5.10 8.08 0.11
C PRO A 15 3.84 8.21 -0.73
N THR A 16 4.01 8.52 -2.02
CA THR A 16 2.88 8.87 -2.88
C THR A 16 2.06 7.59 -3.02
N GLY A 17 0.98 7.50 -2.25
CA GLY A 17 0.09 6.36 -2.26
C GLY A 17 -0.41 6.13 -3.67
N ARG A 18 -0.41 4.88 -4.11
CA ARG A 18 -0.89 4.44 -5.40
C ARG A 18 -2.30 3.93 -5.23
N VAL A 19 -3.19 4.37 -6.11
CA VAL A 19 -4.59 3.91 -6.12
C VAL A 19 -4.80 3.04 -7.35
N LEU A 20 -5.20 1.79 -7.13
CA LEU A 20 -5.63 0.87 -8.17
C LEU A 20 -7.16 0.88 -8.20
N VAL A 21 -7.73 1.28 -9.34
CA VAL A 21 -9.19 1.34 -9.52
C VAL A 21 -9.65 0.10 -10.28
N LEU A 22 -10.52 -0.69 -9.65
CA LEU A 22 -11.17 -1.86 -10.25
C LEU A 22 -12.57 -1.51 -10.73
N ASP A 23 -12.97 -2.07 -11.87
CA ASP A 23 -14.34 -1.92 -12.38
C ASP A 23 -15.34 -2.61 -11.44
N GLU A 24 -16.39 -1.89 -11.06
CA GLU A 24 -17.40 -2.38 -10.12
C GLU A 24 -18.15 -3.61 -10.65
N ARG A 25 -18.39 -3.70 -11.97
CA ARG A 25 -19.08 -4.86 -12.56
C ARG A 25 -18.19 -6.09 -12.54
N PHE A 26 -16.89 -5.90 -12.75
CA PHE A 26 -15.91 -6.97 -12.58
C PHE A 26 -15.91 -7.46 -11.13
N VAL A 27 -15.81 -6.56 -10.15
CA VAL A 27 -15.83 -6.91 -8.72
C VAL A 27 -17.13 -7.63 -8.35
N ALA A 28 -18.28 -7.14 -8.81
CA ALA A 28 -19.58 -7.76 -8.58
C ALA A 28 -19.77 -9.11 -9.31
N SER A 29 -18.94 -9.41 -10.30
CA SER A 29 -18.98 -10.71 -11.01
C SER A 29 -18.18 -11.81 -10.30
N LEU A 30 -17.31 -11.44 -9.36
CA LEU A 30 -16.51 -12.38 -8.59
C LEU A 30 -17.24 -12.82 -7.32
N GLU A 31 -17.05 -14.08 -6.94
CA GLU A 31 -17.44 -14.53 -5.60
C GLU A 31 -16.52 -13.92 -4.54
N ASP A 32 -17.00 -13.80 -3.29
CA ASP A 32 -16.20 -13.25 -2.18
C ASP A 32 -14.84 -13.96 -2.00
N ALA A 33 -14.79 -15.27 -2.23
CA ALA A 33 -13.56 -16.05 -2.17
C ALA A 33 -12.58 -15.66 -3.29
N GLN A 34 -13.08 -15.52 -4.52
CA GLN A 34 -12.30 -15.13 -5.69
C GLN A 34 -11.80 -13.69 -5.57
N LEU A 35 -12.66 -12.78 -5.11
CA LEU A 35 -12.27 -11.39 -4.85
C LEU A 35 -11.13 -11.30 -3.83
N ARG A 36 -11.22 -12.04 -2.71
CA ARG A 36 -10.12 -12.08 -1.73
C ARG A 36 -8.83 -12.62 -2.31
N GLN A 37 -8.88 -13.68 -3.11
CA GLN A 37 -7.71 -14.24 -3.77
C GLN A 37 -7.11 -13.26 -4.79
N TYR A 38 -7.96 -12.61 -5.58
CA TYR A 38 -7.57 -11.56 -6.53
C TYR A 38 -6.82 -10.42 -5.82
N LEU A 39 -7.41 -9.85 -4.75
CA LEU A 39 -6.79 -8.79 -3.96
C LEU A 39 -5.48 -9.24 -3.29
N SER A 40 -5.40 -10.50 -2.83
CA SER A 40 -4.19 -11.07 -2.25
C SER A 40 -3.06 -11.20 -3.27
N VAL A 41 -3.36 -11.53 -4.53
CA VAL A 41 -2.36 -11.57 -5.60
C VAL A 41 -1.84 -10.16 -5.90
N LEU A 42 -2.73 -9.19 -6.02
CA LEU A 42 -2.34 -7.80 -6.32
C LEU A 42 -1.46 -7.18 -5.24
N THR A 43 -1.83 -7.34 -3.97
CA THR A 43 -1.05 -6.82 -2.82
C THR A 43 0.32 -7.50 -2.71
N ARG A 44 0.37 -8.81 -2.88
CA ARG A 44 1.64 -9.56 -2.90
C ARG A 44 2.53 -9.15 -4.07
N ALA A 45 1.95 -8.98 -5.25
CA ALA A 45 2.68 -8.55 -6.43
C ALA A 45 3.21 -7.12 -6.27
N ALA A 46 2.42 -6.19 -5.74
CA ALA A 46 2.83 -4.81 -5.46
C ALA A 46 3.98 -4.71 -4.44
N SER A 47 4.02 -5.64 -3.49
CA SER A 47 5.08 -5.73 -2.47
C SER A 47 6.34 -6.44 -2.96
N GLY A 48 6.27 -7.13 -4.10
CA GLY A 48 7.40 -7.87 -4.66
C GLY A 48 8.40 -6.93 -5.33
N ALA A 49 9.69 -7.27 -5.21
CA ALA A 49 10.71 -6.67 -6.05
C ALA A 49 10.67 -7.34 -7.43
N HIS A 50 10.31 -6.58 -8.45
CA HIS A 50 10.29 -6.99 -9.86
C HIS A 50 11.28 -6.13 -10.63
N GLU A 51 12.06 -6.76 -11.51
CA GLU A 51 13.06 -6.13 -12.36
C GLU A 51 12.40 -5.18 -13.37
N ASP A 52 11.31 -5.62 -13.98
CA ASP A 52 10.55 -4.85 -14.96
C ASP A 52 9.05 -5.23 -15.00
N VAL A 53 8.30 -4.52 -15.84
CA VAL A 53 6.85 -4.72 -16.04
C VAL A 53 6.54 -6.08 -16.67
N ASP A 54 7.42 -6.61 -17.53
CA ASP A 54 7.18 -7.89 -18.21
C ASP A 54 7.36 -9.06 -17.23
N GLU A 55 8.33 -8.99 -16.30
CA GLU A 55 8.45 -9.93 -15.19
C GLU A 55 7.20 -9.91 -14.30
N LEU A 56 6.76 -8.73 -13.87
CA LEU A 56 5.55 -8.58 -13.06
C LEU A 56 4.30 -9.09 -13.81
N THR A 57 4.20 -8.83 -15.11
CA THR A 57 3.11 -9.35 -15.97
C THR A 57 3.12 -10.88 -15.97
N LYS A 58 4.29 -11.51 -16.10
CA LYS A 58 4.42 -12.97 -16.08
C LYS A 58 4.02 -13.54 -14.72
N VAL A 59 4.49 -12.95 -13.61
CA VAL A 59 4.13 -13.37 -12.26
C VAL A 59 2.62 -13.29 -12.04
N LEU A 60 2.00 -12.17 -12.41
CA LEU A 60 0.55 -12.00 -12.31
C LEU A 60 -0.19 -13.03 -13.17
N SER A 61 0.23 -13.26 -14.41
CA SER A 61 -0.39 -14.26 -15.28
C SER A 61 -0.35 -15.65 -14.67
N GLU A 62 0.81 -16.08 -14.15
CA GLU A 62 0.97 -17.40 -13.52
C GLU A 62 0.11 -17.54 -12.26
N GLU A 63 0.01 -16.50 -11.43
CA GLU A 63 -0.83 -16.53 -10.22
C GLU A 63 -2.32 -16.56 -10.57
N PHE A 64 -2.77 -15.79 -11.56
CA PHE A 64 -4.17 -15.81 -12.00
C PHE A 64 -4.55 -17.14 -12.67
N ASP A 65 -3.64 -17.75 -13.44
CA ASP A 65 -3.85 -19.08 -14.01
C ASP A 65 -3.96 -20.15 -12.91
N ARG A 66 -3.14 -20.07 -11.85
CA ARG A 66 -3.24 -20.99 -10.69
C ARG A 66 -4.55 -20.85 -9.92
N LEU A 67 -5.16 -19.68 -9.93
CA LEU A 67 -6.45 -19.41 -9.29
C LEU A 67 -7.65 -19.76 -10.19
N GLU A 68 -7.41 -20.34 -11.38
CA GLU A 68 -8.45 -20.61 -12.38
C GLU A 68 -9.23 -19.34 -12.78
N MET A 69 -8.57 -18.18 -12.72
CA MET A 69 -9.11 -16.87 -13.12
C MET A 69 -8.31 -16.30 -14.31
N PRO A 70 -8.32 -16.96 -15.48
CA PRO A 70 -7.53 -16.51 -16.61
C PRO A 70 -7.99 -15.12 -17.05
N MET A 71 -7.07 -14.16 -17.03
CA MET A 71 -7.33 -12.81 -17.51
C MET A 71 -6.72 -12.60 -18.90
N PRO A 72 -7.31 -11.74 -19.73
CA PRO A 72 -6.70 -11.36 -21.00
C PRO A 72 -5.29 -10.81 -20.78
N PRO A 73 -4.26 -11.23 -21.56
CA PRO A 73 -2.88 -10.79 -21.35
C PRO A 73 -2.70 -9.27 -21.33
N VAL A 74 -3.51 -8.55 -22.13
CA VAL A 74 -3.52 -7.08 -22.16
C VAL A 74 -3.94 -6.50 -20.81
N GLN A 75 -4.94 -7.08 -20.14
CA GLN A 75 -5.39 -6.62 -18.82
C GLN A 75 -4.34 -6.90 -17.75
N VAL A 76 -3.73 -8.08 -17.78
CA VAL A 76 -2.63 -8.43 -16.85
C VAL A 76 -1.49 -7.44 -16.98
N LYS A 77 -1.09 -7.08 -18.21
CA LYS A 77 -0.06 -6.09 -18.46
C LYS A 77 -0.43 -4.70 -17.94
N MET A 78 -1.67 -4.24 -18.16
CA MET A 78 -2.13 -2.95 -17.63
C MET A 78 -2.08 -2.90 -16.11
N ILE A 79 -2.45 -4.00 -15.44
CA ILE A 79 -2.34 -4.12 -13.97
C ILE A 79 -0.87 -4.07 -13.56
N ALA A 80 0.02 -4.79 -14.26
CA ALA A 80 1.45 -4.75 -14.00
C ALA A 80 2.02 -3.33 -14.12
N GLU A 81 1.66 -2.58 -15.16
CA GLU A 81 2.07 -1.18 -15.35
C GLU A 81 1.60 -0.27 -14.21
N GLN A 82 0.42 -0.54 -13.64
CA GLN A 82 -0.13 0.23 -12.51
C GLN A 82 0.54 -0.14 -11.17
N LEU A 83 0.89 -1.42 -10.99
CA LEU A 83 1.53 -1.94 -9.79
C LEU A 83 3.06 -1.75 -9.79
N PHE A 84 3.67 -1.54 -10.96
CA PHE A 84 5.11 -1.37 -11.06
C PHE A 84 5.57 -0.08 -10.36
N GLY A 85 6.62 -0.20 -9.54
CA GLY A 85 7.13 0.91 -8.73
C GLY A 85 6.26 1.29 -7.54
N VAL A 86 5.31 0.44 -7.13
CA VAL A 86 4.56 0.57 -5.86
C VAL A 86 5.38 0.06 -4.65
N GLN A 87 6.55 -0.54 -4.88
CA GLN A 87 7.44 -1.03 -3.83
C GLN A 87 7.64 0.04 -2.74
N ASP A 88 7.32 -0.32 -1.49
CA ASP A 88 7.34 0.53 -0.29
C ASP A 88 6.33 1.70 -0.23
N ALA A 89 5.51 1.90 -1.26
CA ALA A 89 4.41 2.86 -1.27
C ALA A 89 3.11 2.24 -0.75
N ARG A 90 2.23 3.08 -0.20
CA ARG A 90 0.86 2.67 0.15
C ARG A 90 0.10 2.30 -1.13
N LEU A 91 -0.62 1.18 -1.12
CA LEU A 91 -1.52 0.77 -2.19
C LEU A 91 -2.95 0.75 -1.68
N ASP A 92 -3.82 1.57 -2.28
CA ASP A 92 -5.25 1.52 -2.07
C ASP A 92 -5.91 0.87 -3.29
N ILE A 93 -6.65 -0.22 -3.11
CA ILE A 93 -7.44 -0.86 -4.15
C ILE A 93 -8.89 -0.47 -3.93
N VAL A 94 -9.46 0.26 -4.90
CA VAL A 94 -10.80 0.82 -4.82
C VAL A 94 -11.66 0.40 -6.01
N THR A 95 -12.99 0.45 -5.88
CA THR A 95 -13.90 0.32 -7.02
C THR A 95 -14.00 1.64 -7.79
N THR A 96 -14.49 1.60 -9.03
CA THR A 96 -14.91 2.80 -9.77
C THR A 96 -15.98 3.62 -9.05
N GLY A 97 -16.75 3.00 -8.15
CA GLY A 97 -17.74 3.64 -7.28
C GLY A 97 -17.12 4.34 -6.06
N GLY A 98 -15.84 4.08 -5.76
CA GLY A 98 -15.09 4.66 -4.65
C GLY A 98 -15.04 3.78 -3.39
N ASP A 99 -15.53 2.54 -3.44
CA ASP A 99 -15.45 1.61 -2.31
C ASP A 99 -14.03 1.08 -2.16
N VAL A 100 -13.49 1.13 -0.95
CA VAL A 100 -12.17 0.57 -0.65
C VAL A 100 -12.28 -0.93 -0.45
N LEU A 101 -11.62 -1.70 -1.31
CA LEU A 101 -11.61 -3.17 -1.28
C LEU A 101 -10.42 -3.71 -0.49
N ALA A 102 -9.26 -3.06 -0.61
CA ALA A 102 -8.08 -3.39 0.16
C ALA A 102 -7.20 -2.14 0.34
N GLN A 103 -6.51 -2.07 1.47
CA GLN A 103 -5.48 -1.08 1.74
C GLN A 103 -4.24 -1.83 2.22
N GLN A 104 -3.12 -1.56 1.56
CA GLN A 104 -1.81 -1.99 2.02
C GLN A 104 -1.02 -0.73 2.39
N ASP A 105 -0.70 -0.59 3.67
CA ASP A 105 0.16 0.49 4.11
C ASP A 105 1.56 0.29 3.53
N GLY A 106 2.12 1.37 2.99
CA GLY A 106 3.52 1.36 2.55
C GLY A 106 4.41 1.14 3.76
N VAL A 107 5.60 0.56 3.53
CA VAL A 107 6.63 0.50 4.57
C VAL A 107 7.15 1.92 4.73
N SER A 108 6.43 2.73 5.51
CA SER A 108 6.88 4.07 5.84
C SER A 108 8.16 3.87 6.64
N GLY A 109 9.31 4.07 5.99
CA GLY A 109 10.65 4.05 6.58
C GLY A 109 10.87 5.21 7.55
N VAL A 110 9.90 5.49 8.43
CA VAL A 110 10.17 6.12 9.70
C VAL A 110 10.72 4.99 10.56
N PRO A 111 12.03 4.92 10.85
CA PRO A 111 12.44 4.12 11.98
C PRO A 111 11.58 4.59 13.14
N GLU A 112 10.78 3.69 13.73
CA GLU A 112 10.31 3.91 15.09
C GLU A 112 11.57 4.24 15.88
N ARG A 113 11.76 5.53 16.19
CA ARG A 113 12.65 5.89 17.28
C ARG A 113 12.07 5.12 18.46
N PRO A 114 12.82 4.23 19.13
CA PRO A 114 12.43 3.79 20.44
C PRO A 114 12.56 5.02 21.34
N GLY A 115 11.47 5.78 21.38
CA GLY A 115 11.30 7.01 22.12
C GLY A 115 10.09 6.90 23.04
N SER A 116 9.59 5.69 23.30
CA SER A 116 9.04 5.36 24.61
C SER A 116 10.20 5.34 25.60
N ALA A 117 10.73 6.52 25.92
CA ALA A 117 11.04 6.83 27.31
C ALA A 117 9.67 7.02 27.99
N GLY A 118 8.92 5.91 28.08
CA GLY A 118 7.94 5.74 29.11
C GLY A 118 8.73 5.90 30.40
N ASP A 119 8.51 7.04 31.02
CA ASP A 119 8.67 7.30 32.43
C ASP A 119 8.58 5.97 33.21
N PRO A 120 9.73 5.38 33.60
CA PRO A 120 9.69 4.25 34.49
C PRO A 120 9.55 4.86 35.87
N GLU A 121 8.32 4.84 36.36
CA GLU A 121 8.04 4.52 37.75
C GLU A 121 9.12 5.01 38.72
N HIS A 122 9.08 6.30 39.07
CA HIS A 122 9.59 6.73 40.37
C HIS A 122 8.41 6.89 41.33
N PRO A 123 7.95 5.81 41.99
CA PRO A 123 7.12 5.92 43.17
C PRO A 123 8.04 6.28 44.35
N ASP A 124 8.53 7.52 44.40
CA ASP A 124 9.18 8.02 45.62
C ASP A 124 8.95 9.52 45.77
N ARG A 125 7.78 9.85 46.32
CA ARG A 125 7.60 11.08 47.09
C ARG A 125 8.31 10.89 48.43
N PRO A 126 9.29 11.75 48.78
CA PRO A 126 9.45 12.12 50.17
C PRO A 126 8.95 13.55 50.41
N PHE A 127 8.34 13.68 51.58
CA PHE A 127 7.58 14.80 52.10
C PHE A 127 8.38 16.10 52.25
N ILE A 128 7.64 17.20 52.07
CA ILE A 128 7.69 18.46 52.82
C ILE A 128 8.67 18.49 54.02
N SER A 129 9.59 19.44 54.01
CA SER A 129 9.91 20.35 55.13
C SER A 129 10.58 21.60 54.60
#